data_AF-A0A3M1N5H9-F1
#
_entry.id   AF-A0A3M1N5H9-F1
#
_cell.length_a   1.000
_cell.length_b   1.000
_cell.length_c   1.000
_cell.angle_alpha   90.00
_cell.angle_beta   90.00
_cell.angle_gamma   90.00
#
_symmetry.space_group_name_H-M   'P 1'
#
loop_
_entity.id
_entity.type
_entity.pdbx_description
1 polymer ?
#
loop_
_entity_poly.entity_id
_entity_poly.type
_entity_poly.pdbx_seq_one_letter_code
_entity_poly.pdbx_strand_id
1 'polypeptide(L)'
;MHASTGEVLYVNPAVERLLGYAPETVIGRPFPDLCAPEALLRSAELIADAWEKGGAVSTELVLQSATGEKVPVEVSTRVTEVAKKPAIILYIRDIRERLRLQRIIEEKNKQLVESIEYARRLQLGALPTREELQNLFPASFWLYLPRDIVSGDFYWVGQRGGTRYLAVGDCTGHGVPGAMMVMLSLAFLNQALNFYTTPAEILTFMHRNLCAVFDVEKVRDGAELILLAFPPQGPLLWASANRPLWYVEQGQFYEKKGERAPLGGSTHIGYTWQNQA
;
A
#
# COMPACT_ATOMS: atom_id res chain seq x y z
N MET A 1 -1.27 43.40 16.07
CA MET A 1 -1.03 44.55 15.18
C MET A 1 -2.24 45.46 15.16
N HIS A 2 -2.06 46.72 14.78
CA HIS A 2 -3.14 47.68 14.57
C HIS A 2 -3.95 47.29 13.34
N ALA A 3 -5.28 47.25 13.44
CA ALA A 3 -6.11 46.69 12.36
C ALA A 3 -6.08 47.50 11.06
N SER A 4 -5.89 48.82 11.13
CA SER A 4 -5.91 49.68 9.93
C SER A 4 -4.54 49.97 9.32
N THR A 5 -3.44 49.89 10.10
CA THR A 5 -2.08 50.22 9.63
C THR A 5 -1.21 48.99 9.45
N GLY A 6 -1.59 47.83 10.02
CA GLY A 6 -0.78 46.61 10.00
C GLY A 6 0.46 46.66 10.90
N GLU A 7 0.66 47.76 11.65
CA GLU A 7 1.82 47.96 12.53
C GLU A 7 1.75 47.02 13.75
N VAL A 8 2.89 46.41 14.09
CA VAL A 8 3.00 45.54 15.26
C VAL A 8 2.95 46.39 16.54
N LEU A 9 1.84 46.27 17.28
CA LEU A 9 1.65 46.96 18.57
C LEU A 9 2.33 46.24 19.75
N TYR A 10 2.44 44.92 19.66
CA TYR A 10 2.98 44.06 20.69
C TYR A 10 3.44 42.75 20.06
N VAL A 11 4.54 42.21 20.56
CA VAL A 11 5.05 40.87 20.26
C VAL A 11 5.62 40.26 21.53
N ASN A 12 5.50 38.94 21.69
CA ASN A 12 6.09 38.24 22.82
C ASN A 12 7.58 37.92 22.57
N PRO A 13 8.37 37.57 23.60
CA PRO A 13 9.77 37.18 23.43
C PRO A 13 10.00 35.93 22.56
N ALA A 14 8.93 35.19 22.18
CA ALA A 14 9.07 34.06 21.27
C ALA A 14 9.52 34.48 19.86
N VAL A 15 9.32 35.74 19.46
CA VAL A 15 9.79 36.26 18.17
C VAL A 15 11.31 36.22 18.03
N GLU A 16 12.03 36.42 19.13
CA GLU A 16 13.49 36.36 19.14
C GLU A 16 13.97 34.92 18.90
N ARG A 17 13.32 33.93 19.51
CA ARG A 17 13.61 32.51 19.28
C ARG A 17 13.21 32.05 17.87
N LEU A 18 12.13 32.59 17.32
CA LEU A 18 11.60 32.18 16.01
C LEU A 18 12.33 32.84 14.84
N LEU A 19 12.58 34.15 14.93
CA LEU A 19 13.08 34.99 13.84
C LEU A 19 14.40 35.72 14.16
N GLY A 20 14.88 35.69 15.40
CA GLY A 20 16.12 36.37 15.78
C GLY A 20 16.02 37.89 15.92
N TYR A 21 14.81 38.46 15.88
CA TYR A 21 14.60 39.89 16.14
C TYR A 21 14.34 40.15 17.63
N ALA A 22 15.00 41.16 18.20
CA ALA A 22 14.64 41.66 19.52
C ALA A 22 13.22 42.26 19.47
N PRO A 23 12.34 41.97 20.45
CA PRO A 23 10.93 42.41 20.43
C PRO A 23 10.74 43.91 20.12
N GLU A 24 11.61 44.75 20.65
CA GLU A 24 11.59 46.21 20.51
C GLU A 24 11.84 46.66 19.08
N THR A 25 12.60 45.89 18.30
CA THR A 25 12.88 46.17 16.87
C THR A 25 11.74 45.78 15.95
N VAL A 26 10.82 44.94 16.44
CA VAL A 26 9.65 44.48 15.68
C VAL A 26 8.46 45.41 15.91
N ILE A 27 8.31 45.95 17.12
CA ILE A 27 7.25 46.89 17.47
C ILE A 27 7.35 48.16 16.61
N GLY A 28 6.21 48.60 16.08
CA GLY A 28 6.11 49.76 15.18
C GLY A 28 6.37 49.45 13.71
N ARG A 29 6.89 48.27 13.36
CA ARG A 29 7.04 47.85 11.96
C ARG A 29 5.73 47.26 11.42
N PRO A 30 5.40 47.43 10.14
CA PRO A 30 4.35 46.66 9.47
C PRO A 30 4.63 45.15 9.56
N PHE A 31 3.63 44.33 9.88
CA PHE A 31 3.79 42.86 9.88
C PHE A 31 4.30 42.28 8.54
N PRO A 32 3.88 42.78 7.36
CA PRO A 32 4.43 42.31 6.08
C PRO A 32 5.96 42.43 5.96
N ASP A 33 6.60 43.35 6.67
CA ASP A 33 8.06 43.49 6.66
C ASP A 33 8.80 42.30 7.31
N LEU A 34 8.09 41.46 8.05
CA LEU A 34 8.62 40.22 8.63
C LEU A 34 8.41 39.02 7.70
N CYS A 35 7.69 39.20 6.60
CA CYS A 35 7.42 38.15 5.61
C CYS A 35 8.55 38.08 4.58
N ALA A 36 8.82 36.88 4.07
CA ALA A 36 9.66 36.74 2.88
C ALA A 36 9.02 37.47 1.69
N PRO A 37 9.80 37.97 0.72
CA PRO A 37 9.29 38.74 -0.42
C PRO A 37 8.14 38.07 -1.17
N GLU A 38 8.20 36.74 -1.37
CA GLU A 38 7.15 35.97 -2.03
C GLU A 38 5.85 35.85 -1.21
N ALA A 39 5.91 36.08 0.10
CA ALA A 39 4.77 35.95 1.01
C ALA A 39 4.08 37.30 1.30
N LEU A 40 4.57 38.42 0.74
CA LEU A 40 4.02 39.76 0.95
C LEU A 40 2.57 39.90 0.52
N LEU A 41 2.22 39.38 -0.66
CA LEU A 41 0.83 39.42 -1.15
C LEU A 41 -0.10 38.62 -0.22
N ARG A 42 0.33 37.40 0.13
CA ARG A 42 -0.45 36.49 0.97
C ARG A 42 -0.58 36.99 2.41
N SER A 43 0.40 37.73 2.93
CA SER A 43 0.31 38.36 4.25
C SER A 43 -0.66 39.55 4.23
N ALA A 44 -0.72 40.32 3.15
CA ALA A 44 -1.72 41.37 2.97
C ALA A 44 -3.14 40.79 2.86
N GLU A 45 -3.32 39.71 2.09
CA GLU A 45 -4.59 38.96 2.00
C GLU A 45 -5.05 38.46 3.36
N LEU A 46 -4.15 37.88 4.17
CA LEU A 46 -4.46 37.45 5.53
C LEU A 46 -5.00 38.59 6.41
N ILE A 47 -4.42 39.79 6.30
CA ILE A 47 -4.85 40.96 7.06
C ILE A 47 -6.26 41.39 6.63
N ALA A 48 -6.49 41.49 5.31
CA ALA A 48 -7.78 41.86 4.74
C ALA A 48 -8.87 40.85 5.11
N ASP A 49 -8.59 39.56 4.93
CA ASP A 49 -9.49 38.47 5.28
C ASP A 49 -9.81 38.44 6.78
N ALA A 50 -8.81 38.66 7.64
CA ALA A 50 -9.03 38.74 9.07
C ALA A 50 -9.99 39.88 9.45
N TRP A 51 -9.90 41.01 8.75
CA TRP A 51 -10.79 42.15 8.96
C TRP A 51 -12.21 41.88 8.46
N GLU A 52 -12.36 41.38 7.23
CA GLU A 52 -13.67 41.14 6.60
C GLU A 52 -14.43 39.98 7.24
N LYS A 53 -13.75 38.89 7.60
CA LYS A 53 -14.36 37.64 8.09
C LYS A 53 -14.47 37.57 9.62
N GLY A 54 -14.21 38.67 10.34
CA GLY A 54 -14.31 38.70 11.80
C GLY A 54 -13.20 37.93 12.53
N GLY A 55 -12.08 37.67 11.87
CA GLY A 55 -10.83 37.26 12.51
C GLY A 55 -10.57 35.76 12.64
N ALA A 56 -11.40 34.84 12.17
CA ALA A 56 -11.12 33.40 12.26
C ALA A 56 -10.46 32.86 10.98
N VAL A 57 -9.31 33.41 10.62
CA VAL A 57 -8.58 33.05 9.39
C VAL A 57 -7.28 32.34 9.76
N SER A 58 -6.96 31.26 9.04
CA SER A 58 -5.72 30.51 9.22
C SER A 58 -5.08 30.25 7.86
N THR A 59 -3.79 30.55 7.72
CA THR A 59 -3.02 30.29 6.50
C THR A 59 -1.55 30.00 6.81
N GLU A 60 -0.88 29.28 5.93
CA GLU A 60 0.56 29.18 5.91
C GLU A 60 1.19 30.43 5.28
N LEU A 61 2.29 30.91 5.86
CA LEU A 61 3.12 32.01 5.38
C LEU A 61 4.59 31.64 5.55
N VAL A 62 5.46 32.39 4.87
CA VAL A 62 6.91 32.29 5.07
C VAL A 62 7.39 33.62 5.64
N LEU A 63 7.88 33.58 6.89
CA LEU A 63 8.55 34.71 7.52
C LEU A 63 10.04 34.69 7.17
N GLN A 64 10.69 35.83 7.33
CA GLN A 64 12.13 35.97 7.15
C GLN A 64 12.77 36.31 8.50
N SER A 65 13.78 35.57 8.90
CA SER A 65 14.55 35.84 10.11
C SER A 65 15.49 37.03 9.91
N ALA A 66 16.07 37.54 11.01
CA ALA A 66 17.11 38.56 10.99
C ALA A 66 18.37 38.13 10.21
N THR A 67 18.62 36.82 10.08
CA THR A 67 19.72 36.24 9.28
C THR A 67 19.34 36.01 7.82
N GLY A 68 18.08 36.28 7.44
CA GLY A 68 17.55 36.03 6.11
C GLY A 68 17.01 34.61 5.87
N GLU A 69 17.00 33.75 6.89
CA GLU A 69 16.42 32.40 6.82
C GLU A 69 14.90 32.47 6.59
N LYS A 70 14.39 31.62 5.71
CA LYS A 70 12.95 31.46 5.47
C LYS A 70 12.35 30.54 6.54
N VAL A 71 11.45 31.08 7.35
CA VAL A 71 10.78 30.36 8.44
C VAL A 71 9.32 30.16 8.05
N PRO A 72 8.94 28.96 7.57
CA PRO A 72 7.54 28.64 7.30
C PRO A 72 6.76 28.59 8.60
N VAL A 73 5.60 29.24 8.61
CA VAL A 73 4.72 29.35 9.77
C VAL A 73 3.26 29.15 9.38
N GLU A 74 2.48 28.62 10.31
CA GLU A 74 1.02 28.70 10.28
C GLU A 74 0.60 29.92 11.09
N VAL A 75 -0.11 30.85 10.45
CA VAL A 75 -0.59 32.08 11.08
C VAL A 75 -2.10 32.01 11.19
N SER A 76 -2.58 32.05 12.43
CA SER A 76 -4.01 32.16 12.73
C SER A 76 -4.30 33.52 13.32
N THR A 77 -5.34 34.18 12.85
CA THR A 77 -5.69 35.52 13.32
C THR A 77 -6.83 35.48 14.35
N ARG A 78 -7.03 36.60 15.04
CA ARG A 78 -8.25 36.92 15.79
C ARG A 78 -8.40 38.42 15.88
N VAL A 79 -9.60 38.96 15.62
CA VAL A 79 -9.88 40.38 15.81
C VAL A 79 -10.27 40.63 17.27
N THR A 80 -9.74 41.71 17.83
CA THR A 80 -10.03 42.17 19.19
C THR A 80 -9.97 43.70 19.25
N GLU A 81 -10.25 44.26 20.42
CA GLU A 81 -10.04 45.68 20.70
C GLU A 81 -8.93 45.84 21.75
N VAL A 82 -7.98 46.75 21.49
CA VAL A 82 -6.90 47.11 22.42
C VAL A 82 -6.93 48.62 22.60
N ALA A 83 -7.06 49.10 23.85
CA ALA A 83 -7.14 50.54 24.17
C ALA A 83 -8.19 51.31 23.34
N LYS A 84 -9.38 50.72 23.16
CA LYS A 84 -10.49 51.26 22.36
C LYS A 84 -10.22 51.39 20.85
N LYS A 85 -9.23 50.64 20.33
CA LYS A 85 -8.89 50.59 18.91
C LYS A 85 -8.94 49.15 18.39
N PRO A 86 -9.44 48.93 17.16
CA PRO A 86 -9.46 47.61 16.56
C PRO A 86 -8.03 47.09 16.33
N ALA A 87 -7.79 45.85 16.74
CA ALA A 87 -6.51 45.19 16.64
C ALA A 87 -6.68 43.74 16.15
N ILE A 88 -5.67 43.25 15.44
CA ILE A 88 -5.60 41.86 14.98
C ILE A 88 -4.49 41.16 15.77
N ILE A 89 -4.84 40.10 16.48
CA ILE A 89 -3.88 39.18 17.11
C ILE A 89 -3.47 38.17 16.05
N LEU A 90 -2.17 37.92 15.92
CA LEU A 90 -1.63 36.84 15.11
C LEU A 90 -1.01 35.78 16.03
N TYR A 91 -1.48 34.56 15.92
CA TYR A 91 -0.86 33.38 16.49
C TYR A 91 0.03 32.75 15.43
N ILE A 92 1.33 32.82 15.63
CA ILE A 92 2.33 32.32 14.69
C ILE A 92 2.90 31.02 15.24
N ARG A 93 2.72 29.93 14.50
CA ARG A 93 3.26 28.61 14.84
C ARG A 93 4.33 28.23 13.83
N ASP A 94 5.53 27.90 14.32
CA ASP A 94 6.59 27.32 13.49
C ASP A 94 6.14 25.95 12.96
N ILE A 95 6.20 25.77 11.63
CA ILE A 95 5.85 24.49 10.98
C ILE A 95 7.04 23.80 10.34
N ARG A 96 8.29 24.24 10.59
CA ARG A 96 9.50 23.59 10.05
C ARG A 96 9.57 22.11 10.40
N GLU A 97 9.30 21.76 11.65
CA GLU A 97 9.33 20.37 12.10
C GLU A 97 8.20 19.55 11.46
N ARG A 98 7.00 20.12 11.33
CA ARG A 98 5.87 19.48 10.62
C ARG A 98 6.24 19.19 9.16
N LEU A 99 6.74 20.18 8.43
CA LEU A 99 7.15 20.04 7.03
C LEU A 99 8.32 19.06 6.86
N ARG A 100 9.26 19.02 7.82
CA ARG A 100 10.36 18.06 7.85
C ARG A 100 9.85 16.63 8.01
N LEU A 101 8.97 16.39 8.98
CA LEU A 101 8.38 15.07 9.22
C LEU A 101 7.53 14.62 8.03
N GLN A 102 6.75 15.52 7.43
CA GLN A 102 5.99 15.24 6.20
C GLN A 102 6.91 14.79 5.06
N ARG A 103 8.01 15.51 4.80
CA ARG A 103 9.00 15.10 3.78
C ARG A 103 9.61 13.74 4.07
N ILE A 104 9.97 13.45 5.33
CA ILE A 104 10.51 12.13 5.71
C ILE A 104 9.47 11.03 5.42
N ILE A 105 8.21 11.24 5.78
CA ILE A 105 7.13 10.28 5.51
C ILE A 105 6.95 10.09 4.00
N GLU A 106 6.92 11.16 3.22
CA GLU A 106 6.79 11.10 1.76
C GLU A 106 7.94 10.33 1.11
N GLU A 107 9.18 10.62 1.50
CA GLU A 107 10.37 9.91 1.01
C GLU A 107 10.32 8.42 1.38
N LYS A 108 9.93 8.10 2.62
CA LYS A 108 9.81 6.70 3.07
C LYS A 108 8.70 5.96 2.35
N ASN A 109 7.54 6.59 2.16
CA ASN A 109 6.43 6.01 1.40
C ASN A 109 6.84 5.76 -0.05
N LYS A 110 7.54 6.71 -0.68
CA LYS A 110 8.07 6.53 -2.04
C LYS A 110 9.00 5.33 -2.13
N GLN A 111 9.95 5.20 -1.21
CA GLN A 111 10.88 4.05 -1.16
C GLN A 111 10.15 2.71 -0.96
N LEU A 112 9.12 2.68 -0.11
CA LEU A 112 8.30 1.49 0.11
C LEU A 112 7.53 1.10 -1.16
N VAL A 113 6.88 2.06 -1.82
CA VAL A 113 6.12 1.81 -3.06
C VAL A 113 7.05 1.30 -4.16
N GLU A 114 8.22 1.91 -4.35
CA GLU A 114 9.21 1.45 -5.34
C GLU A 114 9.67 0.01 -5.08
N SER A 115 9.85 -0.36 -3.80
CA SER A 115 10.20 -1.73 -3.41
C SER A 115 9.08 -2.74 -3.70
N ILE A 116 7.83 -2.39 -3.42
CA ILE A 116 6.67 -3.27 -3.69
C ILE A 116 6.42 -3.40 -5.20
N GLU A 117 6.60 -2.33 -5.98
CA GLU A 117 6.52 -2.40 -7.46
C GLU A 117 7.62 -3.27 -8.06
N TYR A 118 8.82 -3.28 -7.45
CA TYR A 118 9.84 -4.25 -7.83
C TYR A 118 9.40 -5.69 -7.55
N ALA A 119 8.84 -5.97 -6.36
CA ALA A 119 8.30 -7.28 -6.03
C ALA A 119 7.18 -7.71 -6.99
N ARG A 120 6.32 -6.78 -7.40
CA ARG A 120 5.28 -7.02 -8.42
C ARG A 120 5.84 -7.46 -9.76
N ARG A 121 6.92 -6.83 -10.23
CA ARG A 121 7.58 -7.24 -11.47
C ARG A 121 8.13 -8.66 -11.37
N LEU A 122 8.71 -9.03 -10.23
CA LEU A 122 9.18 -10.41 -10.00
C LEU A 122 8.01 -11.40 -9.98
N GLN A 123 6.92 -11.07 -9.26
CA GLN A 123 5.74 -11.93 -9.19
C GLN A 123 5.11 -12.15 -10.57
N LEU A 124 4.90 -11.08 -11.35
CA LEU A 124 4.32 -11.18 -12.69
C LEU A 124 5.25 -11.93 -13.66
N GLY A 125 6.57 -11.79 -13.50
CA GLY A 125 7.55 -12.54 -14.30
C GLY A 125 7.62 -14.03 -13.96
N ALA A 126 7.12 -14.45 -12.80
CA ALA A 126 7.08 -15.86 -12.39
C ALA A 126 5.75 -16.55 -12.72
N LEU A 127 4.68 -15.78 -12.91
CA LEU A 127 3.39 -16.31 -13.37
C LEU A 127 3.47 -16.70 -14.85
N PRO A 128 2.69 -17.71 -15.29
CA PRO A 128 2.63 -18.06 -16.70
C PRO A 128 2.17 -16.88 -17.55
N THR A 129 2.69 -16.79 -18.76
CA THR A 129 2.25 -15.83 -19.75
C THR A 129 0.91 -16.25 -20.36
N ARG A 130 0.21 -15.27 -20.95
CA ARG A 130 -1.01 -15.54 -21.72
C ARG A 130 -0.76 -16.52 -22.87
N GLU A 131 0.40 -16.44 -23.50
CA GLU A 131 0.78 -17.32 -24.61
C GLU A 131 0.95 -18.77 -24.13
N GLU A 132 1.64 -19.00 -23.02
CA GLU A 132 1.77 -20.34 -22.41
C GLU A 132 0.41 -20.93 -22.05
N LEU A 133 -0.48 -20.13 -21.45
CA LEU A 133 -1.84 -20.56 -21.15
C LEU A 133 -2.61 -20.92 -22.42
N GLN A 134 -2.57 -20.08 -23.46
CA GLN A 134 -3.30 -20.31 -24.71
C GLN A 134 -2.74 -21.49 -25.52
N ASN A 135 -1.43 -21.72 -25.49
CA ASN A 135 -0.80 -22.87 -26.12
C ASN A 135 -1.28 -24.19 -25.52
N LEU A 136 -1.47 -24.24 -24.20
CA LEU A 136 -1.99 -25.42 -23.52
C LEU A 136 -3.53 -25.49 -23.57
N PHE A 137 -4.21 -24.36 -23.51
CA PHE A 137 -5.67 -24.24 -23.45
C PHE A 137 -6.17 -23.16 -24.43
N PRO A 138 -6.30 -23.45 -25.74
CA PRO A 138 -6.66 -22.44 -26.74
C PRO A 138 -8.03 -21.79 -26.52
N ALA A 139 -9.01 -22.58 -26.06
CA ALA A 139 -10.35 -22.12 -25.72
C ALA A 139 -10.42 -21.67 -24.25
N SER A 140 -9.58 -20.72 -23.86
CA SER A 140 -9.54 -20.18 -22.49
C SER A 140 -9.48 -18.66 -22.46
N PHE A 141 -9.88 -18.10 -21.32
CA PHE A 141 -9.61 -16.72 -20.95
C PHE A 141 -9.08 -16.70 -19.52
N TRP A 142 -8.47 -15.56 -19.15
CA TRP A 142 -7.86 -15.37 -17.84
C TRP A 142 -8.32 -14.03 -17.27
N LEU A 143 -8.67 -14.03 -15.99
CA LEU A 143 -9.04 -12.84 -15.22
C LEU A 143 -8.24 -12.83 -13.92
N TYR A 144 -7.46 -11.79 -13.72
CA TYR A 144 -6.63 -11.62 -12.53
C TYR A 144 -6.63 -10.16 -12.11
N LEU A 145 -7.32 -9.89 -11.01
CA LEU A 145 -7.59 -8.56 -10.49
C LEU A 145 -7.11 -8.50 -9.03
N PRO A 146 -5.80 -8.33 -8.79
CA PRO A 146 -5.26 -8.29 -7.44
C PRO A 146 -5.78 -7.07 -6.68
N ARG A 147 -6.04 -7.23 -5.38
CA ARG A 147 -6.51 -6.14 -4.50
C ARG A 147 -5.42 -5.09 -4.24
N ASP A 148 -4.20 -5.55 -3.99
CA ASP A 148 -3.02 -4.73 -3.72
C ASP A 148 -2.02 -4.79 -4.90
N ILE A 149 -0.89 -4.07 -4.81
CA ILE A 149 0.16 -4.05 -5.84
C ILE A 149 0.69 -5.47 -6.13
N VAL A 150 0.77 -6.32 -5.11
CA VAL A 150 1.12 -7.75 -5.20
C VAL A 150 0.03 -8.62 -4.57
N SER A 151 -0.10 -9.87 -5.02
CA SER A 151 -1.22 -10.74 -4.65
C SER A 151 -0.81 -12.01 -3.91
N GLY A 152 -1.71 -12.56 -3.09
CA GLY A 152 -1.65 -13.95 -2.62
C GLY A 152 -2.26 -14.95 -3.63
N ASP A 153 -3.07 -14.44 -4.56
CA ASP A 153 -3.68 -15.24 -5.62
C ASP A 153 -2.68 -15.55 -6.74
N PHE A 154 -2.81 -16.73 -7.33
CA PHE A 154 -2.03 -17.12 -8.49
C PHE A 154 -2.75 -18.15 -9.36
N TYR A 155 -2.20 -18.31 -10.57
CA TYR A 155 -2.54 -19.39 -11.46
C TYR A 155 -1.25 -19.98 -12.01
N TRP A 156 -1.32 -21.24 -12.44
CA TRP A 156 -0.17 -21.94 -12.96
C TRP A 156 -0.62 -22.91 -14.06
N VAL A 157 0.22 -23.08 -15.07
CA VAL A 157 0.03 -24.10 -16.11
C VAL A 157 1.32 -24.87 -16.32
N GLY A 158 1.19 -26.14 -16.68
CA GLY A 158 2.33 -26.99 -17.00
C GLY A 158 1.95 -28.14 -17.91
N GLN A 159 2.94 -28.84 -18.43
CA GLN A 159 2.74 -30.02 -19.26
C GLN A 159 3.82 -31.06 -18.99
N ARG A 160 3.42 -32.33 -18.92
CA ARG A 160 4.35 -33.46 -18.84
C ARG A 160 3.75 -34.71 -19.44
N GLY A 161 4.51 -35.37 -20.32
CA GLY A 161 4.09 -36.63 -20.94
C GLY A 161 2.77 -36.51 -21.72
N GLY A 162 2.51 -35.35 -22.34
CA GLY A 162 1.26 -35.05 -23.04
C GLY A 162 0.11 -34.59 -22.14
N THR A 163 0.15 -34.87 -20.84
CA THR A 163 -0.83 -34.36 -19.86
C THR A 163 -0.62 -32.87 -19.62
N ARG A 164 -1.69 -32.09 -19.71
CA ARG A 164 -1.70 -30.65 -19.42
C ARG A 164 -2.24 -30.40 -18.02
N TYR A 165 -1.71 -29.42 -17.32
CA TYR A 165 -2.09 -29.11 -15.95
C TYR A 165 -2.50 -27.65 -15.82
N LEU A 166 -3.49 -27.38 -14.97
CA LEU A 166 -3.94 -26.05 -14.63
C LEU A 166 -4.16 -25.99 -13.12
N ALA A 167 -3.58 -24.97 -12.48
CA ALA A 167 -3.80 -24.70 -11.07
C ALA A 167 -4.28 -23.27 -10.86
N VAL A 168 -5.17 -23.08 -9.89
CA VAL A 168 -5.56 -21.75 -9.39
C VAL A 168 -5.54 -21.81 -7.87
N GLY A 169 -4.82 -20.90 -7.26
CA GLY A 169 -4.61 -20.89 -5.82
C GLY A 169 -4.63 -19.50 -5.21
N ASP A 170 -4.72 -19.51 -3.90
CA ASP A 170 -4.79 -18.35 -3.04
C ASP A 170 -4.00 -18.66 -1.77
N CYS A 171 -2.88 -17.97 -1.62
CA CYS A 171 -2.01 -18.09 -0.48
C CYS A 171 -2.53 -17.23 0.68
N THR A 172 -2.35 -17.73 1.90
CA THR A 172 -2.71 -16.98 3.11
C THR A 172 -1.99 -15.62 3.16
N GLY A 173 -2.75 -14.58 3.50
CA GLY A 173 -2.26 -13.21 3.61
C GLY A 173 -2.54 -12.37 2.35
N HIS A 174 -2.14 -11.10 2.40
CA HIS A 174 -2.20 -10.18 1.25
C HIS A 174 -0.96 -9.29 1.24
N GLY A 175 -0.71 -8.60 0.12
CA GLY A 175 0.52 -7.83 -0.05
C GLY A 175 1.76 -8.73 -0.08
N VAL A 176 2.88 -8.23 0.45
CA VAL A 176 4.20 -8.86 0.29
C VAL A 176 4.28 -10.30 0.87
N PRO A 177 3.75 -10.60 2.08
CA PRO A 177 3.78 -11.97 2.61
C PRO A 177 3.05 -12.98 1.70
N GLY A 178 1.85 -12.63 1.22
CA GLY A 178 1.10 -13.48 0.28
C GLY A 178 1.86 -13.69 -1.02
N ALA A 179 2.50 -12.65 -1.55
CA ALA A 179 3.30 -12.75 -2.76
C ALA A 179 4.53 -13.67 -2.61
N MET A 180 5.17 -13.70 -1.44
CA MET A 180 6.26 -14.64 -1.16
C MET A 180 5.75 -16.10 -1.16
N MET A 181 4.57 -16.34 -0.59
CA MET A 181 3.93 -17.66 -0.60
C MET A 181 3.56 -18.10 -2.02
N VAL A 182 3.12 -17.18 -2.87
CA VAL A 182 2.90 -17.44 -4.31
C VAL A 182 4.20 -17.89 -4.97
N MET A 183 5.29 -17.15 -4.78
CA MET A 183 6.59 -17.50 -5.38
C MET A 183 7.08 -18.90 -4.97
N LEU A 184 6.92 -19.27 -3.68
CA LEU A 184 7.23 -20.61 -3.20
C LEU A 184 6.30 -21.68 -3.82
N SER A 185 5.00 -21.39 -3.90
CA SER A 185 4.01 -22.31 -4.47
C SER A 185 4.29 -22.58 -5.96
N LEU A 186 4.64 -21.56 -6.74
CA LEU A 186 5.04 -21.71 -8.13
C LEU A 186 6.32 -22.54 -8.28
N ALA A 187 7.33 -22.30 -7.43
CA ALA A 187 8.56 -23.09 -7.43
C ALA A 187 8.29 -24.57 -7.12
N PHE A 188 7.47 -24.86 -6.11
CA PHE A 188 7.12 -26.23 -5.76
C PHE A 188 6.23 -26.91 -6.80
N LEU A 189 5.33 -26.21 -7.48
CA LEU A 189 4.57 -26.76 -8.61
C LEU A 189 5.51 -27.19 -9.73
N ASN A 190 6.42 -26.30 -10.15
CA ASN A 190 7.42 -26.60 -11.18
C ASN A 190 8.31 -27.77 -10.79
N GLN A 191 8.74 -27.84 -9.52
CA GLN A 191 9.55 -28.94 -9.02
C GLN A 191 8.77 -30.25 -8.94
N ALA A 192 7.54 -30.24 -8.41
CA ALA A 192 6.69 -31.40 -8.26
C ALA A 192 6.41 -32.07 -9.60
N LEU A 193 6.19 -31.26 -10.64
CA LEU A 193 5.89 -31.76 -11.98
C LEU A 193 7.04 -32.61 -12.54
N ASN A 194 8.28 -32.47 -12.07
CA ASN A 194 9.41 -33.32 -12.48
C ASN A 194 9.35 -34.74 -11.90
N PHE A 195 8.61 -34.95 -10.81
CA PHE A 195 8.57 -36.22 -10.09
C PHE A 195 7.21 -36.90 -10.16
N TYR A 196 6.13 -36.13 -10.18
CA TYR A 196 4.77 -36.65 -10.09
C TYR A 196 3.92 -36.26 -11.30
N THR A 197 2.87 -37.03 -11.54
CA THR A 197 1.92 -36.82 -12.64
C THR A 197 0.47 -36.74 -12.17
N THR A 198 0.18 -37.13 -10.93
CA THR A 198 -1.18 -37.01 -10.40
C THR A 198 -1.35 -35.75 -9.55
N PRO A 199 -2.49 -35.05 -9.64
CA PRO A 199 -2.76 -33.85 -8.84
C PRO A 199 -2.55 -34.06 -7.33
N ALA A 200 -3.04 -35.18 -6.78
CA ALA A 200 -2.92 -35.49 -5.37
C ALA A 200 -1.47 -35.61 -4.87
N GLU A 201 -0.61 -36.27 -5.66
CA GLU A 201 0.82 -36.38 -5.33
C GLU A 201 1.52 -35.03 -5.39
N ILE A 202 1.18 -34.20 -6.38
CA ILE A 202 1.71 -32.84 -6.51
C ILE A 202 1.30 -31.98 -5.30
N LEU A 203 0.02 -31.99 -4.90
CA LEU A 203 -0.44 -31.28 -3.71
C LEU A 203 0.25 -31.77 -2.44
N THR A 204 0.40 -33.09 -2.30
CA THR A 204 1.10 -33.70 -1.16
C THR A 204 2.57 -33.28 -1.12
N PHE A 205 3.24 -33.24 -2.27
CA PHE A 205 4.61 -32.74 -2.38
C PHE A 205 4.70 -31.27 -1.98
N MET A 206 3.81 -30.42 -2.50
CA MET A 206 3.76 -29.00 -2.13
C MET A 206 3.56 -28.81 -0.62
N HIS A 207 2.61 -29.54 -0.03
CA HIS A 207 2.33 -29.46 1.40
C HIS A 207 3.56 -29.78 2.25
N ARG A 208 4.23 -30.89 1.96
CA ARG A 208 5.43 -31.32 2.71
C ARG A 208 6.55 -30.29 2.60
N ASN A 209 6.77 -29.73 1.41
CA ASN A 209 7.82 -28.73 1.21
C ASN A 209 7.48 -27.39 1.88
N LEU A 210 6.22 -26.95 1.84
CA LEU A 210 5.79 -25.77 2.59
C LEU A 210 5.99 -25.96 4.10
N CYS A 211 5.58 -27.11 4.65
CA CYS A 211 5.80 -27.43 6.06
C CYS A 211 7.28 -27.63 6.44
N ALA A 212 8.16 -27.90 5.47
CA ALA A 212 9.59 -28.01 5.70
C ALA A 212 10.31 -26.64 5.67
N VAL A 213 9.79 -25.69 4.89
CA VAL A 213 10.32 -24.32 4.82
C VAL A 213 9.95 -23.52 6.08
N PHE A 214 8.74 -23.71 6.59
CA PHE A 214 8.22 -22.94 7.72
C PHE A 214 8.17 -23.75 9.01
N ASP A 215 8.47 -23.08 10.13
CA ASP A 215 8.15 -23.61 11.46
C ASP A 215 6.63 -23.57 11.66
N VAL A 216 5.98 -24.71 11.41
CA VAL A 216 4.52 -24.86 11.43
C VAL A 216 3.89 -24.61 12.80
N GLU A 217 4.67 -24.57 13.89
CA GLU A 217 4.17 -24.15 15.21
C GLU A 217 3.97 -22.64 15.29
N LYS A 218 4.75 -21.87 14.53
CA LYS A 218 4.75 -20.39 14.53
C LYS A 218 4.06 -19.79 13.31
N VAL A 219 4.15 -20.46 12.16
CA VAL A 219 3.61 -20.00 10.88
C VAL A 219 2.51 -20.97 10.44
N ARG A 220 1.26 -20.52 10.57
CA ARG A 220 0.09 -21.30 10.12
C ARG A 220 -0.30 -21.02 8.68
N ASP A 221 0.42 -20.11 8.02
CA ASP A 221 0.20 -19.70 6.65
C ASP A 221 0.36 -20.88 5.69
N GLY A 222 -0.34 -20.77 4.57
CA GLY A 222 -0.51 -21.86 3.65
C GLY A 222 -1.03 -21.40 2.30
N ALA A 223 -1.63 -22.34 1.58
CA ALA A 223 -2.28 -22.05 0.32
C ALA A 223 -3.53 -22.92 0.15
N GLU A 224 -4.58 -22.30 -0.36
CA GLU A 224 -5.72 -23.00 -0.93
C GLU A 224 -5.49 -23.11 -2.44
N LEU A 225 -5.73 -24.29 -3.00
CA LEU A 225 -5.36 -24.59 -4.37
C LEU A 225 -6.30 -25.63 -4.95
N ILE A 226 -6.68 -25.46 -6.21
CA ILE A 226 -7.21 -26.55 -7.03
C ILE A 226 -6.21 -26.84 -8.14
N LEU A 227 -5.93 -28.12 -8.37
CA LEU A 227 -5.05 -28.59 -9.44
C LEU A 227 -5.81 -29.58 -10.32
N LEU A 228 -5.88 -29.26 -11.61
CA LEU A 228 -6.51 -30.06 -12.66
C LEU A 228 -5.42 -30.66 -13.55
N ALA A 229 -5.56 -31.93 -13.89
CA ALA A 229 -4.76 -32.63 -14.88
C ALA A 229 -5.68 -33.13 -16.01
N PHE A 230 -5.29 -32.81 -17.24
CA PHE A 230 -5.97 -33.18 -18.48
C PHE A 230 -5.08 -34.18 -19.24
N PRO A 231 -5.20 -35.49 -18.97
CA PRO A 231 -4.49 -36.51 -19.72
C PRO A 231 -4.84 -36.47 -21.22
N PRO A 232 -3.94 -36.95 -22.09
CA PRO A 232 -4.25 -37.09 -23.51
C PRO A 232 -5.32 -38.16 -23.77
N GLN A 233 -5.40 -39.18 -22.89
CA GLN A 233 -6.46 -40.18 -22.87
C GLN A 233 -6.97 -40.37 -21.44
N GLY A 234 -8.29 -40.49 -21.29
CA GLY A 234 -8.94 -40.70 -20.00
C GLY A 234 -9.65 -39.45 -19.47
N PRO A 235 -10.28 -39.56 -18.28
CA PRO A 235 -11.02 -38.45 -17.68
C PRO A 235 -10.08 -37.37 -17.15
N LEU A 236 -10.64 -36.19 -16.93
CA LEU A 236 -10.04 -35.14 -16.11
C LEU A 236 -9.75 -35.72 -14.71
N LEU A 237 -8.54 -35.50 -14.21
CA LEU A 237 -8.18 -35.79 -12.83
C LEU A 237 -7.99 -34.48 -12.10
N TRP A 238 -8.42 -34.41 -10.84
CA TRP A 238 -8.19 -33.23 -10.05
C TRP A 238 -8.02 -33.55 -8.57
N ALA A 239 -7.35 -32.65 -7.86
CA ALA A 239 -7.29 -32.65 -6.41
C ALA A 239 -7.38 -31.20 -5.94
N SER A 240 -7.87 -30.99 -4.73
CA SER A 240 -7.96 -29.64 -4.18
C SER A 240 -7.66 -29.59 -2.70
N ALA A 241 -6.90 -28.57 -2.33
CA ALA A 241 -6.72 -28.07 -0.99
C ALA A 241 -7.68 -26.88 -0.76
N ASN A 242 -8.81 -27.16 -0.13
CA ASN A 242 -9.83 -26.20 0.28
C ASN A 242 -10.47 -25.33 -0.81
N ARG A 243 -10.52 -25.79 -2.07
CA ARG A 243 -11.25 -25.10 -3.16
C ARG A 243 -12.27 -26.01 -3.86
N PRO A 244 -13.45 -25.49 -4.24
CA PRO A 244 -14.39 -26.25 -5.05
C PRO A 244 -13.96 -26.27 -6.52
N LEU A 245 -14.36 -27.32 -7.24
CA LEU A 245 -14.38 -27.34 -8.69
C LEU A 245 -15.77 -26.91 -9.17
N TRP A 246 -15.82 -25.83 -9.93
CA TRP A 246 -17.02 -25.39 -10.63
C TRP A 246 -16.93 -25.71 -12.11
N TYR A 247 -18.00 -26.26 -12.68
CA TYR A 247 -18.10 -26.49 -14.11
C TYR A 247 -19.53 -26.40 -14.61
N VAL A 248 -19.68 -26.13 -15.91
CA VAL A 248 -20.97 -26.09 -16.58
C VAL A 248 -21.00 -27.21 -17.62
N GLU A 249 -22.03 -28.03 -17.56
CA GLU A 249 -22.26 -29.12 -18.51
C GLU A 249 -23.71 -29.07 -18.97
N GLN A 250 -23.93 -29.05 -20.29
CA GLN A 250 -25.26 -28.96 -20.90
C GLN A 250 -26.11 -27.77 -20.38
N GLY A 251 -25.47 -26.64 -20.06
CA GLY A 251 -26.14 -25.43 -19.54
C GLY A 251 -26.51 -25.49 -18.06
N GLN A 252 -26.16 -26.56 -17.34
CA GLN A 252 -26.36 -26.72 -15.90
C GLN A 252 -25.04 -26.44 -15.17
N PHE A 253 -25.11 -25.74 -14.04
CA PHE A 253 -23.96 -25.45 -13.17
C PHE A 253 -23.80 -26.55 -12.12
N TYR A 254 -22.55 -26.98 -11.92
CA TYR A 254 -22.18 -27.98 -10.93
C TYR A 254 -21.03 -27.50 -10.04
N GLU A 255 -21.10 -27.86 -8.76
CA GLU A 255 -20.03 -27.70 -7.79
C GLU A 255 -19.63 -29.06 -7.22
N LYS A 256 -18.36 -29.45 -7.40
CA LYS A 256 -17.73 -30.55 -6.67
C LYS A 256 -16.89 -29.98 -5.53
N LYS A 257 -17.20 -30.36 -4.29
CA LYS A 257 -16.47 -29.90 -3.11
C LYS A 257 -15.09 -30.59 -3.06
N GLY A 258 -14.05 -29.80 -2.91
CA GLY A 258 -12.70 -30.28 -2.62
C GLY A 258 -12.55 -30.75 -1.17
N GLU A 259 -11.37 -31.31 -0.86
CA GLU A 259 -11.01 -31.65 0.51
C GLU A 259 -10.80 -30.36 1.33
N ARG A 260 -11.28 -30.33 2.57
CA ARG A 260 -11.22 -29.14 3.46
C ARG A 260 -9.86 -28.94 4.14
N ALA A 261 -8.81 -29.52 3.57
CA ALA A 261 -7.44 -29.42 4.07
C ALA A 261 -6.66 -28.43 3.18
N PRO A 262 -6.31 -27.22 3.67
CA PRO A 262 -5.41 -26.33 2.95
C PRO A 262 -3.98 -26.89 2.93
N LEU A 263 -3.12 -26.39 2.04
CA LEU A 263 -1.69 -26.65 2.10
C LEU A 263 -1.05 -25.83 3.22
N GLY A 264 -0.01 -26.35 3.85
CA GLY A 264 0.82 -25.60 4.81
C GLY A 264 0.41 -25.78 6.28
N GLY A 265 0.68 -24.77 7.12
CA GLY A 265 0.74 -24.91 8.58
C GLY A 265 -0.59 -25.19 9.28
N SER A 266 -1.73 -25.09 8.58
CA SER A 266 -3.06 -25.42 9.13
C SER A 266 -3.46 -26.89 8.94
N THR A 267 -2.65 -27.68 8.24
CA THR A 267 -2.88 -29.10 7.98
C THR A 267 -1.73 -29.92 8.54
N HIS A 268 -2.04 -31.10 9.10
CA HIS A 268 -1.03 -32.00 9.67
C HIS A 268 -0.04 -32.47 8.58
N ILE A 269 1.27 -32.40 8.84
CA ILE A 269 2.35 -32.68 7.86
C ILE A 269 2.24 -34.01 7.12
N GLY A 270 1.62 -35.02 7.75
CA GLY A 270 1.40 -36.34 7.17
C GLY A 270 0.16 -36.45 6.26
N TYR A 271 -0.60 -35.37 6.07
CA TYR A 271 -1.81 -35.37 5.24
C TYR A 271 -1.46 -35.60 3.76
N THR A 272 -2.33 -36.35 3.09
CA THR A 272 -2.22 -36.65 1.66
C THR A 272 -3.58 -36.44 1.01
N TRP A 273 -3.59 -35.78 -0.15
CA TRP A 273 -4.81 -35.57 -0.94
C TRP A 273 -5.15 -36.80 -1.76
N GLN A 274 -6.38 -36.86 -2.28
CA GLN A 274 -6.87 -37.91 -3.16
C GLN A 274 -7.28 -37.34 -4.51
N ASN A 275 -7.01 -38.10 -5.57
CA ASN A 275 -7.45 -37.75 -6.91
C ASN A 275 -8.95 -38.00 -7.04
N GLN A 276 -9.64 -37.06 -7.67
CA GLN A 276 -11.04 -37.12 -8.03
C GLN A 276 -11.16 -37.10 -9.56
N ALA A 277 -12.26 -37.68 -10.07
CA ALA A 277 -12.65 -37.69 -11.47
C ALA A 277 -14.02 -37.01 -11.66
#